data_AF-A0A1X7UQA6-F1
#
_entry.id   AF-A0A1X7UQA6-F1
#
_cell.length_a   1.000
_cell.length_b   1.000
_cell.length_c   1.000
_cell.angle_alpha   90.00
_cell.angle_beta   90.00
_cell.angle_gamma   90.00
#
_symmetry.space_group_name_H-M   'P 1'
#
loop_
_entity.id
_entity.type
_entity.pdbx_description
1 polymer ?
#
loop_
_entity_poly.entity_id
_entity_poly.type
_entity_poly.pdbx_seq_one_letter_code
_entity_poly.pdbx_strand_id
1 'polypeptide(L)'
;MATSFARQLARKLQPYLHITPSAVLVLVWNYLMYFYYVLGSRFTGRFIDQVAPANWYKYGLVIMVCFGYFFFPLFGLLADVWIGRYKAILSGIVLCFISWIILGIAFIVESFFASIAVLWTFFSFAYITFFCGNSSFTANIIQYNIDQLVGASADELNSVIY
;
A
#
# COMPACT_ATOMS: atom_id res chain seq x y z
N MET A 1 -4.38 22.13 15.31
CA MET A 1 -2.99 22.52 15.62
C MET A 1 -1.97 21.82 14.69
N ALA A 2 -2.12 20.53 14.38
CA ALA A 2 -1.25 19.80 13.44
C ALA A 2 -1.23 20.35 11.99
N THR A 3 -2.33 20.97 11.53
CA THR A 3 -2.44 21.57 10.19
C THR A 3 -1.53 22.79 9.97
N SER A 4 -1.15 23.49 11.04
CA SER A 4 -0.24 24.64 10.96
C SER A 4 1.20 24.20 10.71
N PHE A 5 1.64 23.18 11.46
CA PHE A 5 3.02 22.70 11.43
C PHE A 5 3.37 22.02 10.10
N ALA A 6 2.47 21.16 9.60
CA ALA A 6 2.63 20.53 8.28
C ALA A 6 2.75 21.56 7.15
N ARG A 7 1.97 22.65 7.24
CA ARG A 7 1.97 23.74 6.24
C ARG A 7 3.25 24.58 6.30
N GLN A 8 3.78 24.80 7.51
CA GLN A 8 5.03 25.52 7.72
C GLN A 8 6.25 24.70 7.25
N LEU A 9 6.24 23.39 7.50
CA LEU A 9 7.26 22.46 7.04
C LEU A 9 7.27 22.37 5.50
N ALA A 10 6.08 22.26 4.89
CA ALA A 10 5.94 22.22 3.43
C ALA A 10 6.50 23.48 2.75
N ARG A 11 6.24 24.68 3.28
CA ARG A 11 6.80 25.94 2.73
C ARG A 11 8.32 26.04 2.87
N LYS A 12 8.90 25.50 3.95
CA LYS A 12 10.36 25.48 4.15
C LYS A 12 11.06 24.47 3.23
N LEU A 13 10.39 23.38 2.87
CA LEU A 13 10.90 22.34 1.97
C LEU A 13 10.66 22.67 0.49
N GLN A 14 9.71 23.56 0.18
CA GLN A 14 9.35 23.98 -1.18
C GLN A 14 10.51 24.49 -2.06
N PRO A 15 11.54 25.19 -1.54
CA PRO A 15 12.71 25.59 -2.35
C PRO A 15 13.68 24.44 -2.63
N TYR A 16 13.63 23.37 -1.83
CA TYR A 16 14.55 22.22 -1.90
C TYR A 16 13.93 21.00 -2.57
N LEU A 17 12.60 20.92 -2.60
CA LEU A 17 11.81 19.90 -3.26
C LEU A 17 10.95 20.58 -4.33
N HIS A 18 11.34 20.45 -5.60
CA HIS A 18 10.46 20.69 -6.75
C HIS A 18 9.29 19.68 -6.83
N ILE A 19 8.99 18.98 -5.73
CA ILE A 19 8.01 17.90 -5.65
C ILE A 19 6.80 18.41 -4.86
N THR A 20 5.60 18.21 -5.40
CA THR A 20 4.35 18.60 -4.73
C THR A 20 4.19 17.85 -3.39
N PRO A 21 3.61 18.48 -2.35
CA PRO A 21 3.38 17.82 -1.06
C PRO A 21 2.63 16.49 -1.16
N SER A 22 1.75 16.35 -2.17
CA SER A 22 1.02 15.12 -2.47
C SER A 22 1.94 13.98 -2.93
N ALA A 23 2.92 14.26 -3.79
CA ALA A 23 3.90 13.26 -4.22
C ALA A 23 4.82 12.82 -3.06
N VAL A 24 5.20 13.74 -2.16
CA VAL A 24 5.95 13.37 -0.94
C VAL A 24 5.12 12.43 -0.05
N LEU A 25 3.84 12.71 0.15
CA LEU A 25 2.95 11.85 0.94
C LEU A 25 2.85 10.45 0.33
N VAL A 26 2.72 10.36 -0.99
CA VAL A 26 2.67 9.08 -1.71
C VAL A 26 3.99 8.31 -1.56
N LEU A 27 5.15 8.98 -1.62
CA LEU A 27 6.45 8.33 -1.36
C LEU A 27 6.56 7.82 0.08
N VAL A 28 6.12 8.59 1.07
CA VAL A 28 6.08 8.15 2.47
C VAL A 28 5.23 6.90 2.61
N TRP A 29 4.07 6.86 1.96
CA TRP A 29 3.22 5.67 1.95
C TRP A 29 3.89 4.46 1.29
N ASN A 30 4.67 4.66 0.23
CA ASN A 30 5.44 3.57 -0.38
C ASN A 30 6.43 2.94 0.63
N TYR A 31 7.15 3.77 1.38
CA TYR A 31 8.04 3.28 2.45
C TYR A 31 7.27 2.58 3.56
N LEU A 32 6.12 3.11 3.98
CA LEU A 32 5.26 2.49 4.99
C LEU A 32 4.75 1.12 4.52
N MET A 33 4.28 1.01 3.28
CA MET A 33 3.83 -0.25 2.68
C MET A 33 4.94 -1.30 2.68
N TYR A 34 6.16 -0.90 2.32
CA TYR A 34 7.32 -1.79 2.35
C TYR A 34 7.65 -2.24 3.78
N PHE A 35 7.64 -1.32 4.74
CA PHE A 35 7.87 -1.64 6.14
C PHE A 35 6.83 -2.64 6.68
N TYR A 36 5.56 -2.44 6.35
CA TYR A 36 4.50 -3.38 6.72
C TYR A 36 4.67 -4.74 6.07
N TYR A 37 5.02 -4.81 4.79
CA TYR A 37 5.29 -6.07 4.13
C TYR A 37 6.40 -6.87 4.85
N VAL A 38 7.49 -6.19 5.24
CA VAL A 38 8.59 -6.82 5.98
C VAL A 38 8.14 -7.29 7.35
N LEU A 39 7.42 -6.47 8.12
CA LEU A 39 6.93 -6.87 9.44
C LEU A 39 5.91 -8.00 9.37
N GLY A 40 4.92 -7.88 8.49
CA GLY A 40 3.86 -8.87 8.29
C GLY A 40 4.42 -10.21 7.84
N SER A 41 5.34 -10.22 6.86
CA SER A 41 5.98 -11.46 6.40
C SER A 41 6.81 -12.16 7.49
N ARG A 42 7.54 -11.41 8.32
CA ARG A 42 8.29 -11.96 9.45
C ARG A 42 7.37 -12.58 10.50
N PHE A 43 6.31 -11.86 10.83
CA PHE A 43 5.36 -12.29 11.84
C PHE A 43 4.57 -13.53 11.40
N THR A 44 3.97 -13.49 10.21
CA THR A 44 3.25 -14.64 9.65
C THR A 44 4.18 -15.81 9.36
N GLY A 45 5.43 -15.57 8.96
CA GLY A 45 6.42 -16.64 8.80
C GLY A 45 6.64 -17.41 10.11
N ARG A 46 6.76 -16.71 11.24
CA ARG A 46 6.87 -17.34 12.57
C ARG A 46 5.63 -18.14 12.94
N PHE A 47 4.44 -17.61 12.66
CA PHE A 47 3.18 -18.33 12.92
C PHE A 47 3.05 -19.59 12.06
N ILE A 48 3.37 -19.50 10.78
CA ILE A 48 3.34 -20.65 9.85
C ILE A 48 4.31 -21.74 10.29
N ASP A 49 5.53 -21.38 10.71
CA ASP A 49 6.51 -22.36 11.20
C ASP A 49 6.01 -23.15 12.43
N GLN A 50 5.14 -22.54 13.25
CA GLN A 50 4.52 -23.20 14.41
C GLN A 50 3.34 -24.10 14.03
N VAL A 51 2.52 -23.67 13.06
CA VAL A 51 1.27 -24.37 12.71
C VAL A 51 1.48 -25.45 11.64
N ALA A 52 2.41 -25.25 10.72
CA ALA A 52 2.66 -26.16 9.61
C ALA A 52 4.15 -26.14 9.23
N PRO A 53 5.00 -26.94 9.91
CA PRO A 53 6.46 -26.95 9.72
C PRO A 53 6.92 -27.54 8.37
N ALA A 54 5.99 -27.83 7.45
CA ALA A 54 6.30 -28.40 6.16
C ALA A 54 6.85 -27.33 5.21
N ASN A 55 8.01 -27.62 4.59
CA ASN A 55 8.77 -26.70 3.73
C ASN A 55 7.97 -26.05 2.57
N TRP A 56 6.84 -26.63 2.15
CA TRP A 56 6.04 -26.11 1.04
C TRP A 56 5.31 -24.79 1.38
N TYR A 57 4.97 -24.53 2.64
CA TYR A 57 4.31 -23.28 3.05
C TYR A 57 5.19 -22.04 2.88
N LYS A 58 6.51 -22.21 2.96
CA LYS A 58 7.49 -21.15 2.68
C LYS A 58 7.34 -20.63 1.24
N TYR A 59 7.02 -21.53 0.30
CA TYR A 59 6.71 -21.17 -1.08
C TYR A 59 5.29 -20.65 -1.25
N GLY A 60 4.34 -21.05 -0.39
CA GLY A 60 2.95 -20.55 -0.41
C GLY A 60 2.84 -19.03 -0.25
N LEU A 61 3.60 -18.43 0.66
CA LEU A 61 3.64 -16.96 0.81
C LEU A 61 4.23 -16.27 -0.44
N VAL A 62 5.28 -16.84 -1.03
CA VAL A 62 5.88 -16.32 -2.27
C VAL A 62 4.89 -16.41 -3.43
N ILE A 63 4.18 -17.54 -3.55
CA ILE A 63 3.15 -17.74 -4.57
C ILE A 63 2.00 -16.73 -4.40
N MET A 64 1.55 -16.45 -3.17
CA MET A 64 0.55 -15.41 -2.92
C MET A 64 1.04 -14.02 -3.34
N VAL A 65 2.30 -13.69 -3.07
CA VAL A 65 2.90 -12.42 -3.52
C VAL A 65 2.96 -12.34 -5.04
N CYS A 66 3.37 -13.42 -5.71
CA CYS A 66 3.37 -13.53 -7.16
C CYS A 66 1.97 -13.34 -7.76
N PHE A 67 0.93 -13.90 -7.12
CA PHE A 67 -0.46 -13.71 -7.51
C PHE A 67 -0.91 -12.25 -7.43
N GLY A 68 -0.43 -11.49 -6.45
CA GLY A 68 -0.71 -10.06 -6.34
C GLY A 68 -0.29 -9.28 -7.59
N TYR A 69 0.89 -9.58 -8.14
CA TYR A 69 1.40 -8.93 -9.36
C TYR A 69 0.52 -9.18 -10.59
N PHE A 70 -0.19 -10.30 -10.64
CA PHE A 70 -1.13 -10.59 -11.73
C PHE A 70 -2.27 -9.57 -11.80
N PHE A 71 -2.67 -8.99 -10.67
CA PHE A 71 -3.74 -7.99 -10.61
C PHE A 71 -3.27 -6.57 -10.94
N PHE A 72 -1.97 -6.32 -11.07
CA PHE A 72 -1.43 -4.97 -11.31
C PHE A 72 -1.95 -4.36 -12.62
N PRO A 73 -1.96 -5.08 -13.76
CA PRO A 73 -2.53 -4.54 -15.00
C PRO A 73 -4.01 -4.19 -14.88
N LEU A 74 -4.77 -5.01 -14.15
CA LEU A 74 -6.22 -4.80 -13.95
C LEU A 74 -6.49 -3.55 -13.13
N PHE A 75 -5.76 -3.35 -12.01
CA PHE A 75 -5.93 -2.16 -11.19
C PHE A 75 -5.36 -0.89 -11.83
N GLY A 76 -4.32 -1.00 -12.65
CA GLY A 76 -3.83 0.11 -13.48
C GLY A 76 -4.87 0.53 -14.53
N LEU A 77 -5.43 -0.44 -15.27
CA LEU A 77 -6.47 -0.16 -16.27
C LEU A 77 -7.73 0.43 -15.65
N LEU A 78 -8.17 -0.10 -14.51
CA LEU A 78 -9.34 0.40 -13.78
C LEU A 78 -9.15 1.86 -13.34
N ALA A 79 -7.94 2.21 -12.93
CA ALA A 79 -7.59 3.57 -12.53
C ALA A 79 -7.54 4.52 -13.74
N ASP A 80 -7.01 4.08 -14.87
CA ASP A 80 -6.92 4.91 -16.07
C ASP A 80 -8.28 5.15 -16.73
N VAL A 81 -9.17 4.14 -16.79
CA VAL A 81 -10.43 4.25 -17.55
C VAL A 81 -11.62 4.71 -16.70
N TRP A 82 -11.73 4.28 -15.43
CA TRP A 82 -12.99 4.44 -14.67
C TRP A 82 -12.86 5.37 -13.46
N ILE A 83 -11.81 5.21 -12.65
CA ILE A 83 -11.77 5.80 -11.30
C ILE A 83 -10.88 7.05 -11.23
N GLY A 84 -9.81 7.10 -12.02
CA GLY A 84 -8.73 8.08 -11.93
C GLY A 84 -7.62 7.64 -10.96
N ARG A 85 -6.35 7.90 -11.35
CA ARG A 85 -5.14 7.49 -10.62
C ARG A 85 -5.12 7.93 -9.16
N TYR A 86 -5.45 9.19 -8.89
CA TYR A 86 -5.47 9.73 -7.52
C TYR A 86 -6.44 8.98 -6.60
N LYS A 87 -7.66 8.70 -7.09
CA LYS A 87 -8.68 7.99 -6.30
C LYS A 87 -8.30 6.52 -6.08
N ALA A 88 -7.67 5.88 -7.05
CA ALA A 88 -7.14 4.51 -6.92
C ALA A 88 -5.99 4.44 -5.89
N ILE A 89 -5.06 5.40 -5.90
CA ILE A 89 -4.00 5.49 -4.88
C ILE A 89 -4.61 5.67 -3.49
N LEU A 90 -5.58 6.57 -3.36
CA LEU A 90 -6.25 6.82 -2.08
C LEU A 90 -7.00 5.58 -1.56
N SER A 91 -7.75 4.88 -2.42
CA SER A 91 -8.43 3.64 -2.02
C SER A 91 -7.43 2.54 -1.65
N GLY A 92 -6.31 2.44 -2.38
CA GLY A 92 -5.22 1.52 -2.05
C GLY A 92 -4.61 1.77 -0.67
N ILE A 93 -4.35 3.05 -0.33
CA ILE A 93 -3.88 3.46 1.00
C ILE A 93 -4.86 3.04 2.09
N VAL A 94 -6.16 3.31 1.90
CA VAL A 94 -7.19 2.99 2.89
C VAL A 94 -7.30 1.48 3.11
N LEU A 95 -7.29 0.67 2.04
CA LEU A 95 -7.34 -0.79 2.13
C LEU A 95 -6.13 -1.35 2.88
N CYS A 96 -4.93 -0.83 2.62
CA CYS A 96 -3.74 -1.23 3.35
C CYS A 96 -3.77 -0.81 4.81
N PHE A 97 -4.29 0.37 5.12
CA PHE A 97 -4.46 0.80 6.50
C PHE A 97 -5.45 -0.09 7.28
N ILE A 98 -6.55 -0.50 6.65
CA ILE A 98 -7.48 -1.48 7.22
C ILE A 98 -6.75 -2.80 7.50
N SER A 99 -5.94 -3.27 6.55
CA SER A 99 -5.14 -4.48 6.74
C SER A 99 -4.17 -4.38 7.93
N TRP A 100 -3.56 -3.21 8.15
CA TRP A 100 -2.70 -2.98 9.32
C TRP A 100 -3.48 -3.11 10.63
N ILE A 101 -4.69 -2.54 10.68
CA ILE A 101 -5.56 -2.64 11.85
C ILE A 101 -5.92 -4.11 12.12
N ILE A 102 -6.33 -4.85 11.08
CA ILE A 102 -6.69 -6.26 11.21
C ILE A 102 -5.48 -7.08 11.69
N LEU A 103 -4.29 -6.84 11.15
CA LEU A 103 -3.06 -7.52 11.58
C LEU A 103 -2.70 -7.18 13.03
N GLY A 104 -2.85 -5.93 13.45
CA GLY A 104 -2.64 -5.50 14.83
C GLY A 104 -3.64 -6.18 15.79
N ILE A 105 -4.90 -6.31 15.40
CA ILE A 105 -5.90 -7.06 16.16
C ILE A 105 -5.51 -8.54 16.23
N ALA A 106 -5.07 -9.14 15.11
CA ALA A 106 -4.62 -10.53 15.07
C ALA A 106 -3.46 -10.78 16.05
N PHE A 107 -2.52 -9.84 16.15
CA PHE A 107 -1.40 -9.90 17.08
C PHE A 107 -1.86 -9.90 18.55
N ILE A 108 -2.82 -9.03 18.88
CA ILE A 108 -3.43 -9.00 20.21
C ILE A 108 -4.14 -10.33 20.48
N VAL A 109 -4.96 -10.80 19.53
CA VAL A 109 -5.70 -12.07 19.66
C VAL A 109 -4.77 -13.25 19.86
N GLU A 110 -3.63 -13.33 19.17
CA GLU A 110 -2.63 -14.39 19.37
C GLU A 110 -2.14 -14.46 20.83
N SER A 111 -2.00 -13.31 21.48
CA SER A 111 -1.54 -13.21 22.87
C SER A 111 -2.57 -13.70 23.89
N PHE A 112 -3.86 -13.69 23.55
CA PHE A 112 -4.97 -14.02 24.47
C PHE A 112 -5.71 -15.33 24.12
N PHE A 113 -5.70 -15.76 22.86
CA PHE A 113 -6.50 -16.87 22.35
C PHE A 113 -5.64 -17.89 21.59
N ALA A 114 -5.84 -19.17 21.89
CA ALA A 114 -5.09 -20.28 21.28
C ALA A 114 -5.74 -20.89 20.01
N SER A 115 -6.84 -20.30 19.51
CA SER A 115 -7.53 -20.88 18.35
C SER A 115 -6.81 -20.54 17.04
N ILE A 116 -6.05 -21.52 16.55
CA ILE A 116 -5.34 -21.47 15.26
C ILE A 116 -6.29 -21.07 14.11
N ALA A 117 -7.51 -21.62 14.11
CA ALA A 117 -8.49 -21.33 13.06
C ALA A 117 -8.93 -19.86 13.05
N VAL A 118 -9.12 -19.25 14.22
CA VAL A 118 -9.48 -17.83 14.34
C VAL A 118 -8.32 -16.95 13.89
N LEU A 119 -7.08 -17.29 14.27
CA LEU A 119 -5.92 -16.52 13.82
C LEU A 119 -5.76 -16.57 12.29
N TRP A 120 -5.99 -17.74 11.69
CA TRP A 120 -5.94 -17.94 10.24
C TRP A 120 -6.96 -17.09 9.49
N THR A 121 -8.17 -16.91 10.01
CA THR A 121 -9.17 -16.05 9.37
C THR A 121 -8.73 -14.59 9.39
N PHE A 122 -8.25 -14.08 10.54
CA PHE A 122 -7.73 -12.72 10.64
C PHE A 122 -6.56 -12.48 9.68
N PHE A 123 -5.58 -13.39 9.64
CA PHE A 123 -4.47 -13.26 8.70
C PHE A 123 -4.93 -13.30 7.25
N SER A 124 -5.83 -14.21 6.88
CA SER A 124 -6.32 -14.31 5.51
C SER A 124 -7.02 -13.01 5.07
N PHE A 125 -7.88 -12.44 5.92
CA PHE A 125 -8.52 -11.15 5.65
C PHE A 125 -7.53 -9.99 5.55
N ALA A 126 -6.54 -9.94 6.45
CA ALA A 126 -5.48 -8.94 6.40
C ALA A 126 -4.69 -9.05 5.09
N TYR A 127 -4.31 -10.26 4.68
CA TYR A 127 -3.57 -10.47 3.44
C TYR A 127 -4.36 -10.08 2.19
N ILE A 128 -5.63 -10.49 2.08
CA ILE A 128 -6.47 -10.13 0.92
C ILE A 128 -6.61 -8.60 0.81
N THR A 129 -6.92 -7.93 1.91
CA THR A 129 -7.07 -6.46 1.92
C THR A 129 -5.75 -5.75 1.62
N PHE A 130 -4.64 -6.24 2.16
CA PHE A 130 -3.30 -5.72 1.84
C PHE A 130 -2.96 -5.91 0.37
N PHE A 131 -3.17 -7.10 -0.20
CA PHE A 131 -2.83 -7.36 -1.60
C PHE A 131 -3.64 -6.49 -2.54
N CYS A 132 -4.95 -6.36 -2.33
CA CYS A 132 -5.79 -5.47 -3.11
C CYS A 132 -5.30 -4.01 -3.00
N GLY A 133 -5.04 -3.54 -1.78
CA GLY A 133 -4.59 -2.18 -1.55
C GLY A 133 -3.21 -1.88 -2.14
N ASN A 134 -2.24 -2.77 -1.93
CA ASN A 134 -0.87 -2.64 -2.42
C ASN A 134 -0.80 -2.71 -3.95
N SER A 135 -1.60 -3.57 -4.57
CA SER A 135 -1.68 -3.65 -6.03
C SER A 135 -2.28 -2.38 -6.62
N SER A 136 -3.36 -1.86 -6.04
CA SER A 136 -3.98 -0.60 -6.47
C SER A 136 -3.04 0.59 -6.29
N PHE A 137 -2.27 0.61 -5.20
CA PHE A 137 -1.29 1.66 -4.94
C PHE A 137 -0.07 1.58 -5.88
N THR A 138 0.58 0.43 -5.95
CA THR A 138 1.86 0.24 -6.67
C THR A 138 1.68 0.32 -8.18
N ALA A 139 0.55 -0.12 -8.72
CA ALA A 139 0.27 -0.01 -10.16
C ALA A 139 0.20 1.47 -10.62
N ASN A 140 -0.18 2.38 -9.73
CA ASN A 140 -0.52 3.77 -10.07
C ASN A 140 0.52 4.81 -9.61
N ILE A 141 1.36 4.48 -8.63
CA ILE A 141 2.31 5.43 -8.00
C ILE A 141 3.34 6.02 -8.97
N ILE A 142 3.92 5.21 -9.87
CA ILE A 142 4.98 5.67 -10.78
C ILE A 142 4.43 6.73 -11.73
N GLN A 143 3.33 6.39 -12.39
CA GLN A 143 2.64 7.29 -13.31
C GLN A 143 2.16 8.57 -12.61
N TYR A 144 1.56 8.44 -11.42
CA TYR A 144 1.14 9.60 -10.63
C TYR A 144 2.29 10.54 -10.28
N ASN A 145 3.44 10.00 -9.86
CA ASN A 145 4.61 10.82 -9.52
C ASN A 145 5.21 11.52 -10.76
N ILE A 146 5.18 10.88 -11.93
CA ILE A 146 5.58 11.51 -13.20
C ILE A 146 4.62 12.66 -13.52
N ASP A 147 3.30 12.43 -13.45
CA ASP A 147 2.28 13.44 -13.72
C ASP A 147 2.43 14.67 -12.79
N GLN A 148 2.77 14.44 -11.51
CA GLN A 148 3.02 15.51 -10.54
C GLN A 148 4.34 16.25 -10.78
N LEU A 149 5.38 15.57 -11.28
CA LEU A 149 6.70 16.16 -11.53
C LEU A 149 6.73 16.98 -12.82
N VAL A 150 6.01 16.55 -13.85
CA VAL A 150 5.89 17.27 -15.13
C VAL A 150 4.97 18.51 -14.99
N GLY A 151 4.26 18.66 -13.88
CA GLY A 151 3.32 19.77 -13.70
C GLY A 151 2.05 19.65 -14.56
N ALA A 152 1.85 18.50 -15.21
CA ALA A 152 0.69 18.20 -16.04
C ALA A 152 -0.64 18.15 -15.25
N SER A 153 -0.59 18.30 -13.92
CA SER A 153 -1.76 18.20 -13.04
C SER A 153 -2.47 19.53 -12.74
N ALA A 154 -2.27 20.60 -13.50
CA ALA A 154 -3.11 21.80 -13.34
C ALA A 154 -3.57 22.45 -14.64
N ASP A 155 -2.72 22.89 -15.59
CA ASP A 155 -3.24 23.74 -16.68
C ASP A 155 -2.52 23.62 -18.06
N GLU A 156 -1.49 22.79 -18.22
CA GLU A 156 -0.60 22.87 -19.41
C GLU A 156 -0.75 21.75 -20.46
N LEU A 157 -1.62 20.75 -20.27
CA LEU A 157 -1.85 19.72 -21.32
C LEU A 157 -2.54 20.29 -22.58
N ASN A 158 -3.12 21.49 -22.50
CA ASN A 158 -3.66 22.21 -23.66
C ASN A 158 -2.59 22.93 -24.52
N SER A 159 -1.31 22.91 -24.13
CA SER A 159 -0.24 23.61 -24.87
C SER A 159 0.67 22.69 -25.70
N VAL A 160 0.55 21.36 -25.54
CA VAL A 160 1.44 20.38 -26.20
C VAL A 160 0.75 19.68 -27.39
N ILE A 161 -0.54 19.92 -27.61
CA ILE A 161 -1.21 19.57 -28.87
C ILE A 161 -1.54 20.88 -29.60
N TYR A 162 -0.60 21.32 -30.43
CA TYR A 162 -0.85 22.22 -31.57
C TYR A 162 -0.41 21.53 -32.84
#